data_AF-A0A955QE09-F1
#
_entry.id   AF-A0A955QE09-F1
#
_cell.length_a   1.000
_cell.length_b   1.000
_cell.length_c   1.000
_cell.angle_alpha   90.00
_cell.angle_beta   90.00
_cell.angle_gamma   90.00
#
_symmetry.space_group_name_H-M   'P 1'
#
loop_
_entity.id
_entity.type
_entity.pdbx_description
1 polymer ?
#
loop_
_entity_poly.entity_id
_entity_poly.type
_entity_poly.pdbx_seq_one_letter_code
_entity_poly.pdbx_strand_id
1 'polypeptide(L)'
;GLLIAAGCGNPINRKTAQNYAGAGYQAINAGDWKLAQKNFGKAIVNAELGGAEPQHMAVLKYEYGRASGVVCDWTNAEAALKEAFNLDAANGGPSYMALYELGRMHFDRKQFAKARSYYDQVYLEFGKVGVETKDPLGFAQYLEEYVVILQETGAQQDAMTYQERAAKIRGMFPEGKSPTEKTPYGTQCA
;
A
#
# COMPACT_ATOMS: atom_id res chain seq x y z
N GLY A 1 23.94 29.90 -26.03
CA GLY A 1 23.66 28.51 -26.47
C GLY A 1 23.00 27.79 -25.31
N LEU A 2 21.75 27.37 -25.48
CA LEU A 2 20.99 26.65 -24.46
C LEU A 2 21.31 25.16 -24.60
N LEU A 3 22.09 24.60 -23.67
CA LEU A 3 22.29 23.16 -23.56
C LEU A 3 21.08 22.57 -22.83
N ILE A 4 20.08 22.14 -23.59
CA ILE A 4 19.01 21.28 -23.07
C ILE A 4 19.61 19.87 -22.95
N ALA A 5 20.12 19.54 -21.77
CA ALA A 5 20.42 18.15 -21.43
C ALA A 5 19.09 17.41 -21.26
N ALA A 6 18.56 16.86 -22.35
CA ALA A 6 17.59 15.78 -22.25
C ALA A 6 18.30 14.64 -21.51
N GLY A 7 17.97 14.44 -20.24
CA GLY A 7 18.49 13.33 -19.44
C GLY A 7 17.98 12.02 -20.03
N CYS A 8 18.71 11.45 -20.98
CA CYS A 8 18.44 10.15 -21.54
C CYS A 8 18.63 9.10 -20.44
N GLY A 9 17.56 8.72 -19.76
CA GLY A 9 17.56 7.60 -18.84
C GLY A 9 18.15 6.36 -19.51
N ASN A 10 19.01 5.62 -18.82
CA ASN A 10 19.70 4.48 -19.41
C ASN A 10 18.68 3.35 -19.71
N PRO A 11 18.44 3.00 -20.99
CA PRO A 11 17.40 2.05 -21.37
C PRO A 11 17.67 0.63 -20.85
N ILE A 12 18.94 0.26 -20.63
CA ILE A 12 19.32 -1.03 -20.05
C ILE A 12 18.86 -1.11 -18.59
N ASN A 13 19.08 -0.05 -17.83
CA ASN A 13 18.68 0.02 -16.42
C ASN A 13 17.15 -0.01 -16.29
N ARG A 14 16.42 0.70 -17.17
CA ARG A 14 14.95 0.67 -17.21
C ARG A 14 14.40 -0.73 -17.48
N LYS A 15 14.93 -1.43 -18.49
CA LYS A 15 14.53 -2.81 -18.79
C LYS A 15 14.89 -3.77 -17.65
N THR A 16 16.06 -3.58 -17.04
CA THR A 16 16.50 -4.40 -15.90
C THR A 16 15.60 -4.19 -14.69
N ALA A 17 15.19 -2.95 -14.41
CA ALA A 17 14.22 -2.65 -13.36
C ALA A 17 12.88 -3.36 -13.60
N GLN A 18 12.36 -3.30 -14.83
CA GLN A 18 11.11 -3.99 -15.20
C GLN A 18 11.20 -5.51 -15.02
N ASN A 19 12.33 -6.12 -15.41
CA ASN A 19 12.53 -7.56 -15.22
C ASN A 19 12.53 -7.94 -13.73
N TYR A 20 13.22 -7.17 -12.89
CA TYR A 20 13.22 -7.40 -11.45
C TYR A 20 11.84 -7.16 -10.83
N ALA A 21 11.11 -6.13 -11.24
CA ALA A 21 9.74 -5.89 -10.78
C ALA A 21 8.82 -7.07 -11.16
N GLY A 22 8.90 -7.56 -12.41
CA GLY A 22 8.16 -8.74 -12.86
C GLY A 22 8.47 -9.99 -12.03
N ALA A 23 9.75 -10.24 -11.74
CA ALA A 23 10.17 -11.33 -10.84
C ALA A 23 9.69 -11.13 -9.39
N GLY A 24 9.55 -9.88 -8.94
CA GLY A 24 8.97 -9.53 -7.65
C GLY A 24 7.49 -9.92 -7.57
N TYR A 25 6.71 -9.55 -8.58
CA TYR A 25 5.29 -9.95 -8.67
C TYR A 25 5.10 -11.46 -8.76
N GLN A 26 5.94 -12.16 -9.55
CA GLN A 26 5.92 -13.63 -9.60
C GLN A 26 6.19 -14.25 -8.23
N ALA A 27 7.13 -13.68 -7.46
CA ALA A 27 7.43 -14.15 -6.11
C ALA A 27 6.26 -13.89 -5.14
N ILE A 28 5.58 -12.74 -5.21
CA ILE A 28 4.34 -12.48 -4.45
C ILE A 28 3.29 -13.55 -4.76
N ASN A 29 3.05 -13.83 -6.05
CA ASN A 29 2.06 -14.84 -6.47
C ASN A 29 2.42 -16.27 -5.99
N ALA A 30 3.71 -16.56 -5.83
CA ALA A 30 4.19 -17.82 -5.27
C ALA A 30 4.20 -17.84 -3.73
N GLY A 31 3.88 -16.73 -3.07
CA GLY A 31 3.96 -16.57 -1.61
C GLY A 31 5.39 -16.42 -1.08
N ASP A 32 6.39 -16.24 -1.94
CA ASP A 32 7.80 -16.02 -1.55
C ASP A 32 8.06 -14.52 -1.38
N TRP A 33 7.61 -13.98 -0.25
CA TRP A 33 7.71 -12.55 0.03
C TRP A 33 9.15 -12.09 0.28
N LYS A 34 10.04 -12.99 0.70
CA LYS A 34 11.47 -12.69 0.86
C LYS A 34 12.15 -12.51 -0.49
N LEU A 35 11.85 -13.37 -1.47
CA LEU A 35 12.31 -13.18 -2.84
C LEU A 35 11.68 -11.94 -3.48
N ALA A 36 10.40 -11.68 -3.21
CA ALA A 36 9.73 -10.47 -3.67
C ALA A 36 10.44 -9.20 -3.16
N GLN A 37 10.72 -9.12 -1.85
CA GLN A 37 11.46 -8.01 -1.24
C GLN A 37 12.80 -7.79 -1.95
N LYS A 38 13.58 -8.86 -2.13
CA LYS A 38 14.88 -8.80 -2.81
C LYS A 38 14.77 -8.31 -4.25
N ASN A 39 13.77 -8.78 -5.00
CA ASN A 39 13.57 -8.41 -6.39
C ASN A 39 13.10 -6.96 -6.53
N PHE A 40 12.14 -6.50 -5.72
CA PHE A 40 11.74 -5.09 -5.74
C PHE A 40 12.86 -4.15 -5.29
N GLY A 41 13.68 -4.54 -4.31
CA GLY A 41 14.87 -3.77 -3.93
C GLY A 41 15.85 -3.58 -5.09
N LYS A 42 16.10 -4.65 -5.88
CA LYS A 42 16.92 -4.54 -7.11
C LYS A 42 16.23 -3.71 -8.20
N ALA A 43 14.90 -3.79 -8.31
CA ALA A 43 14.14 -3.01 -9.27
C ALA A 43 14.28 -1.51 -8.98
N ILE A 44 14.17 -1.09 -7.72
CA ILE A 44 14.33 0.30 -7.27
C ILE A 44 15.70 0.84 -7.70
N VAL A 45 16.79 0.13 -7.35
CA VAL A 45 18.16 0.57 -7.69
C VAL A 45 18.33 0.77 -9.21
N ASN A 46 17.82 -0.16 -10.02
CA ASN A 46 17.91 -0.04 -11.48
C ASN A 46 16.98 1.04 -12.04
N ALA A 47 15.82 1.27 -11.42
CA ALA A 47 14.90 2.33 -11.82
C ALA A 47 15.49 3.72 -11.54
N GLU A 48 16.14 3.91 -10.39
CA GLU A 48 16.87 5.14 -10.05
C GLU A 48 18.00 5.40 -11.05
N LEU A 49 18.85 4.41 -11.31
CA LEU A 49 19.92 4.49 -12.30
C LEU A 49 19.40 4.65 -13.75
N GLY A 50 18.15 4.28 -14.00
CA GLY A 50 17.46 4.44 -15.27
C GLY A 50 16.73 5.77 -15.41
N GLY A 51 16.73 6.62 -14.38
CA GLY A 51 15.94 7.86 -14.35
C GLY A 51 14.46 7.57 -14.53
N ALA A 52 13.91 6.68 -13.70
CA ALA A 52 12.48 6.37 -13.72
C ALA A 52 11.63 7.56 -13.27
N GLU A 53 10.45 7.69 -13.86
CA GLU A 53 9.47 8.71 -13.48
C GLU A 53 8.96 8.48 -12.05
N PRO A 54 8.54 9.55 -11.33
CA PRO A 54 8.07 9.45 -9.95
C PRO A 54 6.97 8.42 -9.73
N GLN A 55 6.01 8.30 -10.66
CA GLN A 55 4.90 7.34 -10.55
C GLN A 55 5.40 5.89 -10.64
N HIS A 56 6.41 5.62 -11.47
CA HIS A 56 7.01 4.29 -11.54
C HIS A 56 7.77 3.97 -10.25
N MET A 57 8.47 4.96 -9.69
CA MET A 57 9.15 4.79 -8.40
C MET A 57 8.16 4.55 -7.26
N ALA A 58 7.01 5.24 -7.25
CA ALA A 58 5.97 5.06 -6.24
C ALA A 58 5.48 3.60 -6.18
N VAL A 59 5.21 3.00 -7.34
CA VAL A 59 4.80 1.58 -7.45
C VAL A 59 5.87 0.65 -6.91
N LEU A 60 7.13 0.82 -7.30
CA LEU A 60 8.22 -0.04 -6.83
C LEU A 60 8.42 0.05 -5.31
N LYS A 61 8.33 1.26 -4.75
CA LYS A 61 8.45 1.51 -3.31
C LYS A 61 7.25 0.96 -2.54
N TYR A 62 6.05 1.05 -3.11
CA TYR A 62 4.84 0.45 -2.55
C TYR A 62 4.99 -1.06 -2.40
N GLU A 63 5.39 -1.76 -3.47
CA GLU A 63 5.54 -3.21 -3.42
C GLU A 63 6.72 -3.67 -2.55
N TYR A 64 7.84 -2.95 -2.61
CA TYR A 64 8.96 -3.21 -1.71
C TYR A 64 8.57 -3.04 -0.24
N GLY A 65 7.79 -2.00 0.08
CA GLY A 65 7.30 -1.73 1.42
C GLY A 65 6.38 -2.84 1.94
N ARG A 66 5.41 -3.27 1.13
CA ARG A 66 4.54 -4.43 1.43
C ARG A 66 5.36 -5.68 1.71
N ALA A 67 6.25 -6.04 0.78
CA ALA A 67 7.06 -7.24 0.91
C ALA A 67 7.98 -7.20 2.14
N SER A 68 8.58 -6.04 2.42
CA SER A 68 9.40 -5.82 3.63
C SER A 68 8.59 -6.05 4.91
N GLY A 69 7.36 -5.55 4.96
CA GLY A 69 6.51 -5.73 6.14
C GLY A 69 6.06 -7.18 6.34
N VAL A 70 5.83 -7.95 5.27
CA VAL A 70 5.51 -9.38 5.38
C VAL A 70 6.66 -10.15 6.03
N VAL A 71 7.91 -9.82 5.69
CA VAL A 71 9.12 -10.44 6.25
C VAL A 71 9.65 -9.75 7.51
N CYS A 72 8.83 -8.90 8.14
CA CYS A 72 9.11 -8.26 9.43
C CYS A 72 10.28 -7.26 9.42
N ASP A 73 10.67 -6.78 8.24
CA ASP A 73 11.60 -5.66 8.05
C ASP A 73 10.82 -4.34 8.15
N TRP A 74 10.35 -4.06 9.37
CA TRP A 74 9.42 -2.97 9.66
C TRP A 74 9.96 -1.58 9.32
N THR A 75 11.27 -1.39 9.49
CA THR A 75 11.93 -0.11 9.22
C THR A 75 11.88 0.21 7.73
N ASN A 76 12.28 -0.74 6.88
CA ASN A 76 12.25 -0.56 5.44
C ASN A 76 10.82 -0.54 4.90
N ALA A 77 9.92 -1.32 5.49
CA ALA A 77 8.50 -1.28 5.16
C ALA A 77 7.90 0.12 5.36
N GLU A 78 8.08 0.70 6.54
CA GLU A 78 7.53 2.02 6.87
C GLU A 78 8.15 3.13 6.00
N ALA A 79 9.48 3.10 5.80
CA ALA A 79 10.17 4.07 4.97
C ALA A 79 9.68 4.04 3.51
N ALA A 80 9.64 2.86 2.90
CA ALA A 80 9.26 2.71 1.51
C ALA A 80 7.78 3.04 1.25
N LEU A 81 6.86 2.66 2.14
CA LEU A 81 5.45 3.02 1.99
C LEU A 81 5.23 4.53 2.16
N LYS A 82 5.97 5.21 3.06
CA LYS A 82 5.93 6.68 3.16
C LYS A 82 6.47 7.36 1.91
N GLU A 83 7.57 6.85 1.35
CA GLU A 83 8.11 7.35 0.08
C GLU A 83 7.10 7.17 -1.06
N ALA A 84 6.46 6.01 -1.17
CA ALA A 84 5.42 5.75 -2.15
C ALA A 84 4.23 6.73 -2.00
N PHE A 85 3.73 6.90 -0.76
CA PHE A 85 2.68 7.87 -0.45
C PHE A 85 3.06 9.28 -0.90
N ASN A 86 4.26 9.75 -0.55
CA ASN A 86 4.73 11.10 -0.89
C ASN A 86 4.87 11.30 -2.40
N LEU A 87 5.40 10.30 -3.12
CA LEU A 87 5.53 10.33 -4.57
C LEU A 87 4.17 10.42 -5.25
N ASP A 88 3.21 9.58 -4.86
CA ASP A 88 1.86 9.62 -5.43
C ASP A 88 1.14 10.94 -5.07
N ALA A 89 1.22 11.38 -3.82
CA ALA A 89 0.58 12.63 -3.38
C ALA A 89 1.10 13.86 -4.13
N ALA A 90 2.42 13.92 -4.39
CA ALA A 90 3.03 15.03 -5.13
C ALA A 90 2.75 14.99 -6.64
N ASN A 91 2.38 13.83 -7.19
CA ASN A 91 2.28 13.61 -8.63
C ASN A 91 0.88 13.19 -9.10
N GLY A 92 -0.15 13.36 -8.26
CA GLY A 92 -1.54 13.03 -8.60
C GLY A 92 -1.82 11.52 -8.71
N GLY A 93 -0.98 10.68 -8.11
CA GLY A 93 -1.16 9.24 -8.02
C GLY A 93 -2.11 8.82 -6.88
N PRO A 94 -2.40 7.51 -6.76
CA PRO A 94 -3.33 6.96 -5.76
C PRO A 94 -2.70 6.85 -4.36
N SER A 95 -2.36 7.98 -3.74
CA SER A 95 -1.64 8.05 -2.45
C SER A 95 -2.31 7.26 -1.32
N TYR A 96 -3.64 7.12 -1.36
CA TYR A 96 -4.41 6.35 -0.38
C TYR A 96 -3.98 4.88 -0.27
N MET A 97 -3.42 4.29 -1.34
CA MET A 97 -3.02 2.89 -1.36
C MET A 97 -1.87 2.62 -0.38
N ALA A 98 -0.79 3.41 -0.48
CA ALA A 98 0.36 3.29 0.42
C ALA A 98 0.01 3.68 1.87
N LEU A 99 -0.86 4.69 2.02
CA LEU A 99 -1.36 5.13 3.32
C LEU A 99 -2.18 4.04 4.02
N TYR A 100 -3.02 3.33 3.28
CA TYR A 100 -3.80 2.22 3.83
C TYR A 100 -2.92 1.04 4.24
N GLU A 101 -1.92 0.71 3.43
CA GLU A 101 -0.94 -0.33 3.76
C GLU A 101 -0.08 0.03 4.99
N LEU A 102 0.30 1.31 5.17
CA LEU A 102 0.93 1.78 6.43
C LEU A 102 0.02 1.52 7.64
N GLY A 103 -1.26 1.88 7.52
CA GLY A 103 -2.25 1.62 8.55
C GLY A 103 -2.37 0.12 8.87
N ARG A 104 -2.52 -0.72 7.85
CA ARG A 104 -2.65 -2.19 7.99
C ARG A 104 -1.42 -2.83 8.64
N MET A 105 -0.22 -2.41 8.25
CA MET A 105 1.02 -2.88 8.88
C MET A 105 1.04 -2.58 10.39
N HIS A 106 0.61 -1.38 10.80
CA HIS A 106 0.52 -1.04 12.22
C HIS A 106 -0.63 -1.75 12.93
N PHE A 107 -1.76 -1.95 12.25
CA PHE A 107 -2.90 -2.70 12.75
C PHE A 107 -2.52 -4.15 13.07
N ASP A 108 -1.86 -4.86 12.14
CA ASP A 108 -1.45 -6.26 12.33
C ASP A 108 -0.41 -6.42 13.46
N ARG A 109 0.33 -5.34 13.77
CA ARG A 109 1.24 -5.24 14.92
C ARG A 109 0.56 -4.80 16.23
N LYS A 110 -0.78 -4.66 16.24
CA LYS A 110 -1.58 -4.15 17.37
C LYS A 110 -1.19 -2.74 17.83
N GLN A 111 -0.60 -1.95 16.95
CA GLN A 111 -0.21 -0.56 17.22
C GLN A 111 -1.39 0.38 16.92
N PHE A 112 -2.51 0.18 17.60
CA PHE A 112 -3.81 0.75 17.22
C PHE A 112 -3.82 2.28 17.19
N ALA A 113 -3.13 2.96 18.11
CA ALA A 113 -3.02 4.42 18.07
C ALA A 113 -2.35 4.93 16.78
N LYS A 114 -1.29 4.26 16.32
CA LYS A 114 -0.58 4.62 15.09
C LYS A 114 -1.37 4.21 13.85
N ALA A 115 -2.01 3.03 13.89
CA ALA A 115 -2.93 2.60 12.84
C ALA A 115 -4.07 3.61 12.66
N ARG A 116 -4.67 4.10 13.76
CA ARG A 116 -5.73 5.11 13.74
C ARG A 116 -5.31 6.35 12.98
N SER A 117 -4.12 6.90 13.26
CA SER A 117 -3.64 8.10 12.57
C SER A 117 -3.57 7.92 11.04
N TYR A 118 -3.28 6.72 10.55
CA TYR A 118 -3.29 6.43 9.11
C TYR A 118 -4.70 6.19 8.58
N TYR A 119 -5.52 5.41 9.28
CA TYR A 119 -6.90 5.14 8.87
C TYR A 119 -7.73 6.43 8.80
N ASP A 120 -7.61 7.33 9.78
CA ASP A 120 -8.28 8.63 9.76
C ASP A 120 -7.96 9.40 8.46
N GLN A 121 -6.71 9.37 8.01
CA GLN A 121 -6.30 9.99 6.74
C GLN A 121 -6.82 9.23 5.51
N VAL A 122 -6.82 7.89 5.53
CA VAL A 122 -7.37 7.05 4.44
C VAL A 122 -8.86 7.34 4.25
N TYR A 123 -9.63 7.48 5.33
CA TYR A 123 -11.05 7.79 5.26
C TYR A 123 -11.32 9.09 4.49
N LEU A 124 -10.51 10.12 4.74
CA LEU A 124 -10.59 11.41 4.03
C LEU A 124 -10.27 11.24 2.54
N GLU A 125 -9.21 10.51 2.19
CA GLU A 125 -8.85 10.25 0.79
C GLU A 125 -9.89 9.40 0.06
N PHE A 126 -10.46 8.40 0.75
CA PHE A 126 -11.54 7.57 0.21
C PHE A 126 -12.77 8.39 -0.16
N GLY A 127 -13.12 9.39 0.66
CA GLY A 127 -14.18 10.35 0.37
C GLY A 127 -13.91 11.17 -0.90
N LYS A 128 -12.67 11.66 -1.08
CA LYS A 128 -12.28 12.47 -2.25
C LYS A 128 -12.39 11.68 -3.56
N VAL A 129 -11.98 10.41 -3.54
CA VAL A 129 -11.93 9.58 -4.75
C VAL A 129 -13.17 8.68 -4.91
N GLY A 130 -14.10 8.71 -3.96
CA GLY A 130 -15.37 7.97 -4.01
C GLY A 130 -15.20 6.45 -3.94
N VAL A 131 -14.32 5.95 -3.05
CA VAL A 131 -14.03 4.50 -2.93
C VAL A 131 -15.28 3.69 -2.60
N GLU A 132 -16.14 4.17 -1.69
CA GLU A 132 -17.38 3.44 -1.32
C GLU A 132 -18.27 3.12 -2.54
N THR A 133 -18.32 4.00 -3.55
CA THR A 133 -19.09 3.76 -4.77
C THR A 133 -18.33 2.88 -5.76
N LYS A 134 -17.02 3.05 -5.88
CA LYS A 134 -16.18 2.37 -6.88
C LYS A 134 -15.81 0.94 -6.48
N ASP A 135 -15.57 0.73 -5.20
CA ASP A 135 -15.23 -0.54 -4.56
C ASP A 135 -15.92 -0.63 -3.18
N PRO A 136 -17.25 -0.86 -3.16
CA PRO A 136 -17.99 -0.95 -1.90
C PRO A 136 -17.48 -2.05 -0.99
N LEU A 137 -17.04 -3.18 -1.54
CA LEU A 137 -16.56 -4.32 -0.75
C LEU A 137 -15.18 -4.07 -0.14
N GLY A 138 -14.28 -3.42 -0.88
CA GLY A 138 -13.01 -2.93 -0.33
C GLY A 138 -13.23 -1.86 0.75
N PHE A 139 -14.20 -0.97 0.56
CA PHE A 139 -14.58 0.02 1.59
C PHE A 139 -15.16 -0.64 2.84
N ALA A 140 -16.01 -1.66 2.70
CA ALA A 140 -16.52 -2.42 3.84
C ALA A 140 -15.39 -3.12 4.61
N GLN A 141 -14.42 -3.72 3.91
CA GLN A 141 -13.23 -4.31 4.54
C GLN A 141 -12.41 -3.28 5.31
N TYR A 142 -12.22 -2.08 4.74
CA TYR A 142 -11.59 -0.96 5.45
C TYR A 142 -12.34 -0.61 6.73
N LEU A 143 -13.67 -0.48 6.68
CA LEU A 143 -14.48 -0.15 7.85
C LEU A 143 -14.38 -1.23 8.92
N GLU A 144 -14.39 -2.51 8.54
CA GLU A 144 -14.25 -3.65 9.47
C GLU A 144 -12.92 -3.56 10.25
N GLU A 145 -11.80 -3.26 9.59
CA GLU A 145 -10.51 -3.04 10.25
C GLU A 145 -10.52 -1.76 11.10
N TYR A 146 -11.15 -0.69 10.61
CA TYR A 146 -11.24 0.59 11.30
C TYR A 146 -12.08 0.52 12.58
N VAL A 147 -13.16 -0.26 12.57
CA VAL A 147 -14.00 -0.52 13.76
C VAL A 147 -13.16 -1.09 14.90
N VAL A 148 -12.31 -2.09 14.62
CA VAL A 148 -11.41 -2.66 15.62
C VAL A 148 -10.45 -1.59 16.16
N ILE A 149 -9.86 -0.78 15.27
CA ILE A 149 -8.97 0.33 15.66
C ILE A 149 -9.70 1.34 16.57
N LEU A 150 -10.94 1.69 16.25
CA LEU A 150 -11.73 2.65 17.02
C LEU A 150 -12.09 2.09 18.40
N GLN A 151 -12.47 0.81 18.49
CA GLN A 151 -12.73 0.13 19.76
C GLN A 151 -11.48 0.14 20.66
N GLU A 152 -10.33 -0.25 20.12
CA GLU A 152 -9.05 -0.32 20.82
C GLU A 152 -8.48 1.07 21.20
N THR A 153 -8.99 2.14 20.59
CA THR A 153 -8.61 3.51 20.90
C THR A 153 -9.72 4.31 21.59
N GLY A 154 -10.76 3.63 22.09
CA GLY A 154 -11.82 4.20 22.94
C GLY A 154 -12.92 4.97 22.20
N ALA A 155 -12.95 4.97 20.87
CA ALA A 155 -13.96 5.65 20.06
C ALA A 155 -15.17 4.74 19.77
N GLN A 156 -15.84 4.28 20.83
CA GLN A 156 -16.88 3.25 20.73
C GLN A 156 -18.11 3.65 19.91
N GLN A 157 -18.54 4.91 20.00
CA GLN A 157 -19.70 5.40 19.25
C GLN A 157 -19.44 5.41 17.74
N ASP A 158 -18.23 5.82 17.33
CA ASP A 158 -17.82 5.80 15.93
C ASP A 158 -17.68 4.37 15.42
N ALA A 159 -17.13 3.47 16.25
CA ALA A 159 -17.03 2.06 15.92
C ALA A 159 -18.40 1.44 15.63
N MET A 160 -19.42 1.69 16.46
CA MET A 160 -20.78 1.22 16.20
C MET A 160 -21.33 1.75 14.88
N THR A 161 -21.15 3.05 14.63
CA THR A 161 -21.63 3.70 13.40
C THR A 161 -21.01 3.06 12.15
N TYR A 162 -19.70 2.83 12.17
CA TYR A 162 -19.00 2.22 11.03
C TYR A 162 -19.25 0.72 10.90
N GLN A 163 -19.50 0.03 12.01
CA GLN A 163 -19.91 -1.38 12.01
C GLN A 163 -21.26 -1.56 11.29
N GLU A 164 -22.24 -0.72 11.60
CA GLU A 164 -23.55 -0.74 10.92
C GLU A 164 -23.41 -0.45 9.43
N ARG A 165 -22.56 0.53 9.06
CA ARG A 165 -22.30 0.88 7.66
C ARG A 165 -21.63 -0.27 6.89
N ALA A 166 -20.61 -0.92 7.47
CA ALA A 166 -19.96 -2.09 6.87
C ALA A 166 -20.98 -3.23 6.67
N ALA A 167 -21.78 -3.53 7.69
CA ALA A 167 -22.81 -4.56 7.62
C ALA A 167 -23.87 -4.28 6.54
N LYS A 168 -24.30 -3.02 6.40
CA LYS A 168 -25.21 -2.60 5.33
C LYS A 168 -24.62 -2.87 3.94
N ILE A 169 -23.36 -2.51 3.73
CA ILE A 169 -22.68 -2.75 2.45
C ILE A 169 -22.58 -4.26 2.17
N ARG A 170 -22.15 -5.07 3.15
CA ARG A 170 -22.11 -6.53 3.01
C ARG A 170 -23.48 -7.13 2.70
N GLY A 171 -24.54 -6.61 3.32
CA GLY A 171 -25.93 -7.03 3.04
C GLY A 171 -26.39 -6.73 1.62
N MET A 172 -25.84 -5.69 0.97
CA MET A 172 -26.10 -5.40 -0.45
C MET A 172 -25.33 -6.30 -1.40
N PHE A 173 -24.23 -6.92 -0.94
CA PHE A 173 -23.33 -7.75 -1.73
C PHE A 173 -22.97 -9.06 -0.99
N PRO A 174 -23.94 -9.93 -0.68
CA PRO A 174 -23.75 -11.04 0.25
C PRO A 174 -22.73 -12.09 -0.20
N GLU A 175 -22.62 -12.35 -1.50
CA GLU A 175 -21.65 -13.28 -2.10
C GLU A 175 -20.36 -12.58 -2.58
N GLY A 176 -20.28 -11.28 -2.36
CA GLY A 176 -19.19 -10.44 -2.86
C GLY A 176 -17.92 -10.60 -2.03
N LYS A 177 -16.78 -10.66 -2.72
CA LYS A 177 -15.46 -10.55 -2.10
C LYS A 177 -14.79 -9.26 -2.55
N SER A 178 -13.98 -8.68 -1.66
CA SER A 178 -13.06 -7.62 -2.06
C SER A 178 -12.16 -8.15 -3.18
N PRO A 179 -11.95 -7.38 -4.26
CA PRO A 179 -11.08 -7.81 -5.35
C PRO A 179 -9.60 -7.86 -4.97
N THR A 180 -9.23 -7.29 -3.81
CA THR A 180 -7.85 -7.23 -3.34
C THR A 180 -7.66 -8.07 -2.09
N GLU A 181 -6.65 -8.94 -2.11
CA GLU A 181 -6.23 -9.66 -0.93
C GLU A 181 -5.43 -8.76 0.00
N LYS A 182 -5.65 -8.93 1.31
CA LYS A 182 -4.89 -8.23 2.34
C LYS A 182 -3.43 -8.68 2.32
N THR A 183 -2.49 -7.74 2.35
CA THR A 183 -1.05 -8.05 2.55
C THR A 183 -0.85 -8.77 3.88
N PRO A 184 -0.19 -9.95 3.92
CA PRO A 184 -0.08 -10.77 5.13
C PRO A 184 1.09 -10.30 6.01
N TYR A 185 1.02 -9.07 6.54
CA TYR A 185 2.10 -8.50 7.35
C TYR A 185 2.49 -9.39 8.53
N GLY A 186 3.80 -9.50 8.77
CA GLY A 186 4.32 -10.23 9.93
C GLY A 186 4.23 -11.75 9.85
N THR A 187 3.79 -12.33 8.73
CA THR A 187 3.59 -13.78 8.62
C THR A 187 4.83 -14.56 8.22
N GLN A 188 5.88 -13.89 7.74
CA GLN A 188 7.13 -14.52 7.29
C GLN A 188 8.36 -13.93 7.99
N CYS A 189 8.27 -13.75 9.31
CA CYS A 189 9.44 -13.42 10.11
C CYS A 189 10.44 -14.58 10.06
N ALA A 190 11.73 -14.27 9.86
CA ALA A 190 12.81 -15.25 9.87
C ALA A 190 13.07 -15.81 11.27
#